data_AF-A0A3D0GMH5-F1
#
_entry.id   AF-A0A3D0GMH5-F1
#
_cell.length_a   1.000
_cell.length_b   1.000
_cell.length_c   1.000
_cell.angle_alpha   90.00
_cell.angle_beta   90.00
_cell.angle_gamma   90.00
#
_symmetry.space_group_name_H-M   'P 1'
#
loop_
_entity.id
_entity.type
_entity.pdbx_description
1 polymer ?
#
loop_
_entity_poly.entity_id
_entity_poly.type
_entity_poly.pdbx_seq_one_letter_code
_entity_poly.pdbx_strand_id
1 'polypeptide(L)' 'DDPREAALSEWVEAQGGNAFKEISVPDAGAKLLQACGRLLRTERDSGQITILDTRLLTKPYGRQLLESLPAFTRI' A
#
# COMPACT_ATOMS: atom_id res chain seq x y z
N ASP A 1 11.30 11.35 -11.40
CA ASP A 1 9.93 11.88 -11.31
C ASP A 1 9.23 11.71 -12.64
N ASP A 2 8.16 10.93 -12.65
CA ASP A 2 7.29 10.82 -13.83
C ASP A 2 6.45 12.11 -13.92
N PRO A 3 6.57 12.91 -15.01
CA PRO A 3 5.82 14.14 -15.17
C PRO A 3 4.29 13.92 -15.13
N ARG A 4 3.80 12.71 -15.41
CA ARG A 4 2.39 12.36 -15.29
C ARG A 4 1.93 12.26 -13.84
N GLU A 5 2.75 11.66 -12.97
CA GLU A 5 2.43 11.56 -11.54
C GLU A 5 2.43 12.94 -10.87
N ALA A 6 3.36 13.81 -11.28
CA ALA A 6 3.40 15.19 -10.81
C ALA A 6 2.12 15.94 -11.22
N ALA A 7 1.74 15.88 -12.49
CA ALA A 7 0.52 16.53 -12.99
C ALA A 7 -0.76 16.01 -12.30
N LEU A 8 -0.84 14.69 -12.04
CA LEU A 8 -1.97 14.12 -11.31
C LEU A 8 -2.02 14.59 -9.86
N SER A 9 -0.86 14.68 -9.20
CA SER A 9 -0.75 15.16 -7.82
C SER A 9 -1.18 16.62 -7.71
N GLU A 10 -0.68 17.48 -8.60
CA GLU A 10 -1.07 18.89 -8.69
C GLU A 10 -2.58 19.05 -8.93
N TRP A 11 -3.17 18.20 -9.78
CA TRP A 11 -4.61 18.22 -10.05
C TRP A 11 -5.45 17.84 -8.83
N VAL A 12 -5.05 16.81 -8.07
CA VAL A 12 -5.73 16.42 -6.82
C VAL A 12 -5.63 17.53 -5.77
N GLU A 13 -4.44 18.11 -5.62
CA GLU A 13 -4.21 19.20 -4.67
C GLU A 13 -4.99 20.46 -5.04
N ALA A 14 -5.09 20.79 -6.33
CA ALA A 14 -5.89 21.92 -6.82
C ALA A 14 -7.40 21.79 -6.51
N GLN A 15 -7.89 20.58 -6.28
CA GLN A 15 -9.27 20.31 -5.85
C GLN A 15 -9.44 20.29 -4.32
N GLY A 16 -8.38 20.58 -3.56
CA GLY A 16 -8.37 20.52 -2.10
C GLY A 16 -8.21 19.10 -1.54
N GLY A 17 -7.85 18.13 -2.39
CA GLY A 17 -7.55 16.76 -2.00
C GLY A 17 -6.15 16.59 -1.42
N ASN A 18 -5.82 15.37 -1.03
CA ASN A 18 -4.48 15.03 -0.55
C ASN A 18 -3.86 13.96 -1.45
N ALA A 19 -3.01 14.40 -2.40
CA ALA A 19 -2.37 13.52 -3.38
C ALA A 19 -1.65 12.33 -2.74
N PHE A 20 -0.97 12.54 -1.61
CA PHE A 20 -0.31 11.44 -0.90
C PHE A 20 -1.30 10.34 -0.45
N LYS A 21 -2.43 10.72 0.16
CA LYS A 21 -3.45 9.77 0.63
C LYS A 21 -4.25 9.15 -0.52
N GLU A 22 -4.50 9.90 -1.58
CA GLU A 22 -5.39 9.48 -2.67
C GLU A 22 -4.66 8.76 -3.80
N ILE A 23 -3.35 8.96 -3.93
CA ILE A 23 -2.54 8.38 -5.00
C ILE A 23 -1.44 7.49 -4.40
N SER A 24 -0.53 8.08 -3.61
CA SER A 24 0.67 7.38 -3.16
C SER A 24 0.36 6.22 -2.20
N VAL A 25 -0.58 6.39 -1.28
CA VAL A 25 -0.99 5.33 -0.34
C VAL A 25 -1.65 4.15 -1.10
N PRO A 26 -2.65 4.37 -1.98
CA PRO A 26 -3.20 3.28 -2.81
C PRO A 26 -2.16 2.57 -3.67
N ASP A 27 -1.25 3.30 -4.31
CA ASP A 27 -0.18 2.70 -5.13
C ASP A 27 0.76 1.82 -4.27
N ALA A 28 1.14 2.30 -3.09
CA ALA A 28 1.91 1.50 -2.13
C ALA A 28 1.14 0.24 -1.69
N GLY A 29 -0.17 0.33 -1.49
CA GLY A 29 -1.04 -0.80 -1.17
C GLY A 29 -1.08 -1.84 -2.29
N ALA A 30 -1.25 -1.40 -3.54
CA ALA A 30 -1.23 -2.29 -4.70
C ALA A 30 0.09 -3.05 -4.83
N LYS A 31 1.22 -2.35 -4.66
CA LYS A 31 2.56 -2.95 -4.66
C LYS A 31 2.74 -3.95 -3.51
N LEU A 32 2.25 -3.64 -2.32
CA LEU A 32 2.31 -4.54 -1.17
C LEU A 32 1.48 -5.81 -1.41
N LEU A 33 0.29 -5.68 -1.98
CA LEU A 33 -0.55 -6.83 -2.34
C LEU A 33 0.14 -7.72 -3.38
N GLN A 34 0.75 -7.13 -4.42
CA GLN A 34 1.53 -7.87 -5.41
C GLN A 34 2.72 -8.60 -4.78
N ALA A 35 3.41 -7.97 -3.83
CA ALA A 35 4.49 -8.61 -3.09
C ALA A 35 3.98 -9.79 -2.25
N CYS A 36 2.82 -9.68 -1.60
CA CYS A 36 2.19 -10.78 -0.87
C CYS A 36 1.81 -11.94 -1.80
N GLY A 37 1.35 -11.64 -3.02
CA GLY A 37 1.04 -12.64 -4.05
C GLY A 37 2.27 -13.44 -4.54
N ARG A 38 3.49 -13.02 -4.20
CA ARG A 38 4.69 -13.85 -4.45
C ARG A 38 4.75 -15.06 -3.53
N LEU A 39 4.16 -14.99 -2.34
CA LEU A 39 4.08 -16.09 -1.39
C LEU A 39 2.86 -16.99 -1.65
N LEU A 40 1.69 -16.39 -1.91
CA LEU A 40 0.44 -17.12 -2.11
C LEU A 40 0.14 -17.31 -3.61
N ARG A 41 0.56 -18.43 -4.20
CA ARG A 41 0.27 -18.79 -5.60
C ARG A 41 -0.78 -19.90 -5.72
N THR A 42 -0.90 -20.75 -4.72
CA THR A 42 -1.89 -21.83 -4.62
C THR A 42 -2.60 -21.80 -3.27
N GLU A 43 -3.76 -22.45 -3.16
CA GLU A 43 -4.54 -22.52 -1.92
C GLU A 43 -3.82 -23.24 -0.77
N ARG A 44 -2.76 -24.01 -1.08
CA ARG A 44 -1.98 -24.76 -0.09
C ARG A 44 -0.69 -24.05 0.32
N ASP A 45 -0.38 -22.92 -0.31
CA ASP A 45 0.84 -22.19 0.00
C ASP A 45 0.75 -21.60 1.41
N SER A 46 1.82 -21.73 2.18
CA SER A 46 1.96 -21.13 3.50
C SER A 46 3.36 -20.58 3.68
N GLY A 47 3.49 -19.58 4.54
CA GLY A 47 4.77 -18.99 4.88
C GLY A 47 4.59 -17.69 5.64
N GLN A 48 5.68 -16.92 5.73
CA GLN A 48 5.73 -15.68 6.49
C GLN A 48 6.10 -14.51 5.57
N ILE A 49 5.39 -13.40 5.73
CA ILE A 49 5.73 -12.12 5.08
C ILE A 49 6.27 -11.21 6.19
N THR A 50 7.54 -10.83 6.08
CA THR A 50 8.18 -9.90 7.01
C THR A 50 8.32 -8.54 6.35
N ILE A 51 7.64 -7.52 6.89
CA ILE A 51 7.71 -6.15 6.39
C ILE A 51 8.61 -5.33 7.30
N LEU A 52 9.70 -4.79 6.74
CA LEU A 52 10.72 -4.03 7.48
C LEU A 52 10.44 -2.52 7.50
N ASP A 53 9.17 -2.13 7.52
CA ASP A 53 8.74 -0.74 7.46
C ASP A 53 7.86 -0.38 8.67
N THR A 54 8.46 0.36 9.61
CA THR A 54 7.78 0.80 10.84
C THR A 54 6.64 1.80 10.59
N ARG A 55 6.56 2.38 9.38
CA ARG A 55 5.48 3.31 9.01
C ARG A 55 4.11 2.62 8.99
N LEU A 56 4.07 1.30 8.76
CA LEU A 56 2.83 0.53 8.81
C LEU A 56 2.18 0.54 10.21
N LEU A 57 2.98 0.68 11.26
CA LEU A 57 2.51 0.72 12.64
C LEU A 57 2.37 2.14 13.18
N THR A 58 3.22 3.05 12.72
CA THR A 58 3.35 4.40 13.31
C THR A 58 2.54 5.47 12.58
N LYS A 59 2.21 5.27 11.29
CA LYS A 59 1.49 6.27 10.49
C LYS A 59 0.01 5.90 10.35
N PRO A 60 -0.91 6.88 10.35
CA PRO A 60 -2.35 6.62 10.22
C PRO A 60 -2.73 5.79 8.99
N TYR A 61 -2.08 6.03 7.85
CA TYR A 61 -2.32 5.29 6.62
C TYR A 61 -1.82 3.83 6.67
N GLY A 62 -0.93 3.51 7.61
CA GLY A 62 -0.38 2.17 7.76
C GLY A 62 -1.47 1.15 8.10
N ARG A 63 -2.43 1.53 8.94
CA ARG A 63 -3.60 0.71 9.26
C ARG A 63 -4.43 0.39 8.01
N GLN A 64 -4.70 1.40 7.18
CA GLN A 64 -5.46 1.23 5.94
C GLN A 64 -4.76 0.28 4.96
N LEU A 65 -3.43 0.40 4.82
CA LEU A 65 -2.63 -0.51 4.01
C LEU A 65 -2.75 -1.95 4.53
N LEU A 66 -2.61 -2.17 5.83
CA LEU A 66 -2.72 -3.49 6.44
C LEU A 66 -4.13 -4.10 6.34
N GLU A 67 -5.17 -3.27 6.33
CA GLU A 67 -6.57 -3.70 6.16
C GLU A 67 -6.91 -4.03 4.69
N SER A 68 -6.15 -3.50 3.72
CA SER A 68 -6.29 -3.86 2.29
C SER A 68 -5.66 -5.20 1.91
N LEU A 69 -4.85 -5.78 2.80
CA LEU A 69 -4.23 -7.09 2.58
C LEU A 69 -5.22 -8.22 2.91
N PRO A 70 -5.00 -9.44 2.38
CA PRO A 70 -5.68 -10.63 2.87
C PRO A 70 -5.60 -10.74 4.40
N ALA A 71 -6.56 -11.44 5.00
CA ALA A 71 -6.67 -11.60 6.45
C ALA A 71 -5.57 -12.52 7.01
N PHE A 72 -4.33 -12.06 6.97
CA PHE A 72 -3.17 -12.73 7.53
C PHE A 72 -3.22 -12.70 9.06
N THR A 73 -2.82 -13.80 9.68
CA THR A 73 -2.46 -13.81 11.09
C THR A 73 -1.23 -12.93 11.30
N ARG A 74 -1.33 -11.96 12.21
CA ARG A 74 -0.23 -11.06 12.58
C ARG A 74 0.43 -11.58 13.85
N ILE A 75 1.75 -11.64 13.85
CA ILE A 75 2.60 -12.15 14.93
C ILE A 75 3.52 -11.06 15.48
#